data_AF-F6CWK6-F1
#
_entry.id   AF-F6CWK6-F1
#
_cell.length_a   1.000
_cell.length_b   1.000
_cell.length_c   1.000
_cell.angle_alpha   90.00
_cell.angle_beta   90.00
_cell.angle_gamma   90.00
#
_symmetry.space_group_name_H-M   'P 1'
#
loop_
_entity.id
_entity.type
_entity.pdbx_description
1 polymer ?
#
loop_
_entity_poly.entity_id
_entity_poly.type
_entity_poly.pdbx_seq_one_letter_code
_entity_poly.pdbx_strand_id
1 'polypeptide(L)'
;MNLHIIYTETDMVLSKKDYESWREIQDEYVTYKTSLGPWGMDEVIEYLTDEYPKLSPKANIQIKEFENTNSQTWVLKFSESQ
;
A
#
# COMPACT_ATOMS: atom_id res chain seq x y z
N MET A 1 -9.80 3.76 -8.70
CA MET A 1 -10.07 3.03 -7.43
C MET A 1 -9.45 3.80 -6.29
N ASN A 2 -9.87 3.54 -5.05
CA ASN A 2 -9.16 4.05 -3.88
C ASN A 2 -8.35 2.94 -3.22
N LEU A 3 -7.24 3.31 -2.60
CA LEU A 3 -6.33 2.37 -1.93
C LEU A 3 -6.06 2.81 -0.50
N HIS A 4 -5.98 1.83 0.39
CA HIS A 4 -5.35 2.00 1.69
C HIS A 4 -3.87 1.63 1.61
N ILE A 5 -3.03 2.41 2.28
CA ILE A 5 -1.63 2.04 2.57
C ILE A 5 -1.60 1.54 4.01
N ILE A 6 -1.33 0.26 4.20
CA ILE A 6 -1.33 -0.41 5.51
C ILE A 6 0.10 -0.66 5.92
N TYR A 7 0.47 -0.15 7.09
CA TYR A 7 1.78 -0.35 7.69
C TYR A 7 1.71 -1.50 8.68
N THR A 8 2.54 -2.50 8.47
CA THR A 8 2.72 -3.59 9.43
C THR A 8 4.10 -3.49 10.08
N GLU A 9 4.44 -4.46 10.95
CA GLU A 9 5.78 -4.53 11.52
C GLU A 9 6.89 -4.68 10.48
N THR A 10 6.64 -5.44 9.41
CA THR A 10 7.64 -5.86 8.41
C THR A 10 7.39 -5.30 7.02
N ASP A 11 6.14 -5.03 6.67
CA ASP A 11 5.71 -4.78 5.31
C ASP A 11 4.83 -3.53 5.19
N MET A 12 4.80 -2.98 3.99
CA MET A 12 3.80 -1.99 3.58
C MET A 12 2.90 -2.61 2.52
N VAL A 13 1.60 -2.57 2.75
CA VAL A 13 0.60 -3.26 1.92
C VAL A 13 -0.37 -2.25 1.33
N LEU A 14 -0.57 -2.29 0.01
CA LEU A 14 -1.68 -1.62 -0.65
C LEU A 14 -2.91 -2.53 -0.62
N SER A 15 -4.07 -1.98 -0.27
CA SER A 15 -5.34 -2.70 -0.24
C SER A 15 -6.42 -1.98 -1.05
N LYS A 16 -7.13 -2.73 -1.91
CA LYS A 16 -8.33 -2.28 -2.64
C LYS A 16 -9.61 -2.43 -1.82
N LYS A 17 -9.55 -3.14 -0.70
CA LYS A 17 -10.71 -3.36 0.18
C LYS A 17 -11.18 -2.03 0.75
N ASP A 18 -12.48 -1.86 0.79
CA ASP A 18 -13.15 -0.79 1.51
C ASP A 18 -13.30 -1.24 2.96
N TYR A 19 -12.72 -0.49 3.90
CA TYR A 19 -12.81 -0.77 5.33
C TYR A 19 -13.67 0.29 5.99
N GLU A 20 -14.64 -0.11 6.79
CA GLU A 20 -15.50 0.83 7.53
C GLU A 20 -14.74 1.51 8.67
N SER A 21 -13.71 0.85 9.19
CA SER A 21 -12.89 1.33 10.30
C SER A 21 -11.48 0.76 10.23
N TRP A 22 -10.51 1.53 10.74
CA TRP A 22 -9.14 1.05 10.93
C TRP A 22 -9.08 -0.21 11.80
N ARG A 23 -10.09 -0.46 12.64
CA ARG A 23 -10.18 -1.66 13.47
C ARG A 23 -10.32 -2.94 12.64
N GLU A 24 -11.04 -2.89 11.52
CA GLU A 24 -11.15 -4.05 10.62
C GLU A 24 -9.81 -4.40 9.98
N ILE A 25 -9.00 -3.37 9.68
CA ILE A 25 -7.63 -3.56 9.20
C ILE A 25 -6.77 -4.19 10.30
N GLN A 26 -6.89 -3.73 11.54
CA GLN A 26 -6.17 -4.33 12.66
C GLN A 26 -6.56 -5.81 12.89
N ASP A 27 -7.83 -6.16 12.73
CA ASP A 27 -8.31 -7.53 12.86
C ASP A 27 -7.78 -8.44 11.73
N GLU A 28 -7.56 -7.89 10.52
CA GLU A 28 -7.00 -8.62 9.37
C GLU A 28 -5.47 -8.76 9.41
N TYR A 29 -4.76 -7.74 9.88
CA TYR A 29 -3.29 -7.68 9.91
C TYR A 29 -2.79 -7.74 11.36
N VAL A 30 -2.41 -8.92 11.84
CA VAL A 30 -1.93 -9.15 13.22
C VAL A 30 -0.81 -8.18 13.65
N THR A 31 0.05 -7.78 12.72
CA THR A 31 1.18 -6.87 12.95
C THR A 31 0.88 -5.42 12.56
N TYR A 32 -0.41 -5.03 12.48
CA TYR A 32 -0.84 -3.69 12.11
C TYR A 32 -0.26 -2.60 13.03
N LYS A 33 0.30 -1.56 12.41
CA LYS A 33 0.75 -0.34 13.10
C LYS A 33 -0.17 0.84 12.83
N THR A 34 -0.47 1.10 11.57
CA THR A 34 -1.32 2.20 11.13
C THR A 34 -1.74 2.01 9.67
N SER A 35 -2.65 2.84 9.18
CA SER A 35 -3.04 2.89 7.78
C SER A 35 -3.33 4.31 7.34
N LEU A 36 -3.09 4.59 6.08
CA LEU A 36 -3.46 5.83 5.39
C LEU A 36 -4.52 5.55 4.34
N GLY A 37 -5.29 6.58 3.99
CA GLY A 37 -6.37 6.49 3.00
C GLY A 37 -7.74 6.11 3.60
N PRO A 38 -8.72 5.79 2.74
CA PRO A 38 -8.53 5.45 1.32
C PRO A 38 -8.25 6.70 0.46
N TRP A 39 -7.29 6.60 -0.46
CA TRP A 39 -6.88 7.68 -1.38
C TRP A 39 -6.94 7.26 -2.84
N GLY A 40 -7.04 8.23 -3.74
CA GLY A 40 -6.96 7.98 -5.18
C GLY A 40 -5.56 7.50 -5.60
N MET A 41 -5.48 6.77 -6.73
CA MET A 41 -4.19 6.21 -7.19
C MET A 41 -3.11 7.28 -7.39
N ASP A 42 -3.45 8.44 -7.95
CA ASP A 42 -2.48 9.51 -8.20
C ASP A 42 -1.92 10.08 -6.89
N GLU A 43 -2.76 10.26 -5.87
CA GLU A 43 -2.36 10.72 -4.53
C GLU A 43 -1.49 9.68 -3.83
N VAL A 44 -1.80 8.38 -3.96
CA VAL A 44 -0.96 7.30 -3.43
C VAL A 44 0.39 7.25 -4.16
N ILE A 45 0.40 7.44 -5.49
CA ILE A 45 1.64 7.49 -6.29
C ILE A 45 2.52 8.67 -5.84
N GLU A 46 1.94 9.86 -5.68
CA GLU A 46 2.63 11.06 -5.22
C GLU A 46 3.24 10.84 -3.84
N TYR A 47 2.42 10.46 -2.86
CA TYR A 47 2.85 10.17 -1.50
C TYR A 47 3.98 9.13 -1.43
N LEU A 48 3.83 8.00 -2.14
CA LEU A 48 4.84 6.95 -2.13
C LEU A 48 6.13 7.35 -2.86
N THR A 49 6.05 8.22 -3.86
CA THR A 49 7.23 8.72 -4.58
C THR A 49 8.05 9.64 -3.69
N ASP A 50 7.39 10.48 -2.90
CA ASP A 50 8.06 11.46 -2.03
C ASP A 50 8.60 10.82 -0.75
N GLU A 51 7.80 10.01 -0.05
CA GLU A 51 8.18 9.42 1.24
C GLU A 51 9.03 8.14 1.09
N TYR A 52 8.87 7.41 -0.02
CA TYR A 52 9.52 6.11 -0.24
C TYR A 52 10.28 6.03 -1.58
N PRO A 53 11.32 6.86 -1.79
CA PRO A 53 12.06 6.91 -3.06
C PRO A 53 12.83 5.61 -3.39
N LYS A 54 12.95 4.69 -2.41
CA LYS A 54 13.59 3.37 -2.58
C LYS A 54 12.65 2.26 -3.07
N LEU A 55 11.38 2.58 -3.37
CA LEU A 55 10.47 1.61 -3.99
C LEU A 55 11.05 1.13 -5.33
N SER A 56 11.13 -0.20 -5.49
CA SER A 56 11.63 -0.82 -6.71
C SER A 56 10.78 -2.06 -7.03
N PRO A 57 10.02 -2.05 -8.14
CA PRO A 57 9.84 -0.96 -9.11
C PRO A 57 9.30 0.36 -8.52
N LYS A 58 9.39 1.48 -9.24
CA LYS A 58 8.84 2.78 -8.78
C LYS A 58 7.35 2.68 -8.42
N ALA A 59 6.87 3.57 -7.54
CA ALA A 59 5.49 3.57 -7.04
C ALA A 59 4.44 3.47 -8.16
N ASN A 60 4.57 4.28 -9.21
CA ASN A 60 3.66 4.27 -10.36
C ASN A 60 3.65 2.92 -11.12
N ILE A 61 4.78 2.22 -11.19
CA ILE A 61 4.88 0.91 -11.83
C ILE A 61 4.18 -0.14 -10.96
N GLN A 62 4.51 -0.21 -9.67
CA GLN A 62 3.89 -1.17 -8.75
C GLN A 62 2.37 -0.99 -8.65
N ILE A 63 1.90 0.26 -8.61
CA ILE A 63 0.46 0.56 -8.56
C ILE A 63 -0.25 0.18 -9.86
N LYS A 64 0.37 0.45 -11.01
CA LYS A 64 -0.18 0.02 -12.30
C LYS A 64 -0.19 -1.51 -12.44
N GLU A 65 0.84 -2.20 -11.97
CA GLU A 65 0.85 -3.67 -11.92
C GLU A 65 -0.29 -4.16 -11.02
N PHE A 66 -0.40 -3.62 -9.81
CA PHE A 66 -1.44 -3.99 -8.86
C PHE A 66 -2.85 -3.77 -9.40
N GLU A 67 -3.11 -2.64 -10.06
CA GLU A 67 -4.38 -2.32 -10.71
C GLU A 67 -4.81 -3.43 -11.69
N ASN A 68 -3.87 -3.94 -12.48
CA ASN A 68 -4.13 -4.97 -13.48
C ASN A 68 -4.30 -6.39 -12.90
N THR A 69 -4.15 -6.56 -11.60
CA THR A 69 -4.39 -7.85 -10.92
C THR A 69 -5.80 -7.95 -10.33
N ASN A 70 -6.33 -9.17 -10.23
CA ASN A 70 -7.53 -9.46 -9.45
C ASN A 70 -7.26 -9.56 -7.93
N SER A 71 -6.01 -9.37 -7.49
CA SER A 71 -5.67 -9.38 -6.06
C SER A 71 -6.30 -8.19 -5.36
N GLN A 72 -6.73 -8.41 -4.11
CA GLN A 72 -7.22 -7.36 -3.21
C GLN A 72 -6.09 -6.61 -2.51
N THR A 73 -4.90 -7.21 -2.44
CA THR A 73 -3.75 -6.67 -1.72
C THR A 73 -2.46 -6.79 -2.53
N TRP A 74 -1.51 -5.90 -2.25
CA TRP A 74 -0.18 -5.88 -2.86
C TRP A 74 0.87 -5.42 -1.85
N VAL A 75 1.89 -6.25 -1.62
CA VAL A 75 3.03 -5.88 -0.77
C VAL A 75 3.99 -5.02 -1.58
N LEU A 76 4.25 -3.80 -1.10
CA LEU A 76 5.19 -2.88 -1.72
C LEU A 76 6.62 -3.44 -1.65
N LYS A 77 7.31 -3.37 -2.78
CA LYS A 77 8.68 -3.84 -2.92
C LYS A 77 9.65 -2.67 -2.86
N PHE A 78 10.73 -2.87 -2.12
CA PHE A 78 11.82 -1.92 -1.99
C PHE A 78 13.06 -2.50 -2.65
N SER A 79 13.93 -1.64 -3.16
CA SER A 79 15.28 -2.06 -3.53
C SER A 79 15.99 -2.60 -2.30
N GLU A 80 16.62 -3.78 -2.40
CA GLU A 80 17.51 -4.26 -1.35
C GLU A 80 18.57 -3.19 -1.08
N SER A 81 18.72 -2.80 0.19
CA SER A 81 19.86 -1.99 0.60
C SER A 81 21.07 -2.90 0.56
N GLN A 82 22.07 -2.61 -0.27
CA GLN A 82 23.39 -3.23 -0.13
C GLN A 82 24.01 -2.91 1.23
#